data_AF-E1VFI7-F1
#
_entry.id   AF-E1VFI7-F1
#
_cell.length_a   1.000
_cell.length_b   1.000
_cell.length_c   1.000
_cell.angle_alpha   90.00
_cell.angle_beta   90.00
_cell.angle_gamma   90.00
#
_symmetry.space_group_name_H-M   'P 1'
#
loop_
_entity.id
_entity.type
_entity.pdbx_description
1 polymer ?
#
loop_
_entity_poly.entity_id
_entity_poly.type
_entity_poly.pdbx_seq_one_letter_code
_entity_poly.pdbx_strand_id
1 'polypeptide(L)'
;MERNHHPPLIQALLQAERHSDSIEQMELIETHISWVLLAGDFAYKIKKPLKLEFLDFSTLALRKHYCEEELRLNQRQTHGLYLGLCAITGSPLQPKLEEHNAQAQAFEYAVKMRRFKQSDLLDQRLAHGALEQDEITLISRTLHTFHQAIHAAEKNSNFGTPTCIRRYSEENIAEILPALGASSEDQTDRSELLAYQSWLDRQHKMLSPLFSSRKETGFVRECHGDLHLGNILLEGSVVQLFDCIEFNPELRWIDVISELAFLAMDLDHHQRPDLAHWLINDYLERSGDYAGAQLLPYYLAYRAMVRAKVAWLQRNQKLALSKSKIANDVHLNSLRQSASHYLHKAWQYAFTRKPCLLITHGFSGSGKTTHTHALVKRLGAIRLRSDVERKRIFADLVKENNAEKSSTEGTHTSTQLYAPSVTRATYAYLQEQAAALLNAGFPVIVDATHLQRWQRNGFREVAQALEAPFTILHFNAPTPVLESRIRERQRQGTDASDATIEVLRQQIRHYEPLQDDELSSVFEFDTEKSQPSDPHYSAVWDGLLSRLA
;
A
#
# COMPACT_ATOMS: atom_id res chain seq x y z
N MET A 1 -36.93 18.22 -6.66
CA MET A 1 -36.84 16.80 -7.02
C MET A 1 -36.46 16.70 -8.49
N GLU A 2 -35.16 16.66 -8.78
CA GLU A 2 -34.66 16.36 -10.12
C GLU A 2 -35.02 14.91 -10.45
N ARG A 3 -35.89 14.69 -11.44
CA ARG A 3 -36.16 13.33 -11.93
C ARG A 3 -34.99 12.89 -12.80
N ASN A 4 -33.98 12.27 -12.20
CA ASN A 4 -33.00 11.47 -12.93
C ASN A 4 -33.76 10.38 -13.69
N HIS A 5 -33.99 10.58 -15.00
CA HIS A 5 -34.56 9.52 -15.83
C HIS A 5 -33.44 8.53 -16.16
N HIS A 6 -33.24 7.55 -15.28
CA HIS A 6 -32.44 6.38 -15.60
C HIS A 6 -33.01 5.67 -16.85
N PRO A 7 -32.22 4.87 -17.59
CA PRO A 7 -32.72 4.14 -18.75
C PRO A 7 -33.92 3.25 -18.41
N PRO A 8 -34.82 2.95 -19.38
CA PRO A 8 -36.01 2.12 -19.14
C PRO A 8 -35.72 0.81 -18.40
N LEU A 9 -34.61 0.14 -18.75
CA LEU A 9 -34.13 -1.07 -18.07
C LEU A 9 -33.98 -0.87 -16.55
N ILE A 10 -33.26 0.18 -16.14
CA ILE A 10 -32.96 0.44 -14.73
C ILE A 10 -34.25 0.85 -13.99
N GLN A 11 -35.10 1.66 -14.61
CA GLN A 11 -36.39 2.02 -14.04
C GLN A 11 -37.28 0.78 -13.83
N ALA A 12 -37.33 -0.11 -14.82
CA ALA A 12 -38.13 -1.32 -14.76
C ALA A 12 -37.61 -2.28 -13.69
N LEU A 13 -36.29 -2.47 -13.57
CA LEU A 13 -35.69 -3.31 -12.51
C LEU A 13 -36.00 -2.76 -11.10
N LEU A 14 -35.92 -1.44 -10.91
CA LEU A 14 -36.30 -0.79 -9.64
C LEU A 14 -37.80 -0.89 -9.32
N GLN A 15 -38.64 -1.15 -10.32
CA GLN A 15 -40.10 -1.27 -10.17
C GLN A 15 -40.58 -2.73 -10.10
N ALA A 16 -39.84 -3.67 -10.68
CA ALA A 16 -40.24 -5.08 -10.84
C ALA A 16 -40.49 -5.80 -9.51
N GLU A 17 -39.79 -5.44 -8.43
CA GLU A 17 -40.01 -6.02 -7.10
C GLU A 17 -41.24 -5.47 -6.35
N ARG A 18 -41.93 -4.45 -6.87
CA ARG A 18 -43.20 -3.99 -6.26
C ARG A 18 -44.35 -4.98 -6.44
N HIS A 19 -44.14 -6.07 -7.20
CA HIS A 19 -45.16 -7.05 -7.54
C HIS A 19 -45.01 -8.40 -6.80
N SER A 20 -44.01 -8.57 -5.93
CA SER A 20 -43.87 -9.75 -5.05
C SER A 20 -44.10 -9.38 -3.58
N ASP A 21 -44.90 -10.16 -2.85
CA ASP A 21 -45.38 -9.87 -1.49
C ASP A 21 -44.30 -9.86 -0.37
N SER A 22 -43.01 -9.97 -0.71
CA SER A 22 -41.88 -9.84 0.23
C SER A 22 -41.04 -8.62 -0.14
N ILE A 23 -41.33 -7.46 0.45
CA ILE A 23 -40.71 -6.19 0.09
C ILE A 23 -39.49 -5.91 0.98
N GLU A 24 -38.29 -6.06 0.42
CA GLU A 24 -37.20 -5.12 0.71
C GLU A 24 -37.06 -4.19 -0.51
N GLN A 25 -36.89 -2.89 -0.29
CA GLN A 25 -36.78 -1.92 -1.40
C GLN A 25 -35.43 -2.09 -2.11
N MET A 26 -35.43 -2.21 -3.45
CA MET A 26 -34.19 -2.12 -4.22
C MET A 26 -33.57 -0.73 -4.11
N GLU A 27 -32.27 -0.69 -3.82
CA GLU A 27 -31.47 0.52 -3.80
C GLU A 27 -30.56 0.57 -5.04
N LEU A 28 -30.42 1.75 -5.65
CA LEU A 28 -29.51 1.97 -6.77
C LEU A 28 -28.28 2.74 -6.30
N ILE A 29 -27.11 2.13 -6.43
CA ILE A 29 -25.83 2.85 -6.40
C ILE A 29 -25.38 3.07 -7.84
N GLU A 30 -25.19 4.33 -8.23
CA GLU A 30 -24.70 4.69 -9.56
C GLU A 30 -23.22 5.08 -9.49
N THR A 31 -22.38 4.38 -10.25
CA THR A 31 -20.97 4.72 -10.42
C THR A 31 -20.74 5.44 -11.75
N HIS A 32 -19.51 5.86 -12.02
CA HIS A 32 -19.18 6.51 -13.30
C HIS A 32 -19.49 5.61 -14.51
N ILE A 33 -19.30 4.30 -14.38
CA ILE A 33 -19.33 3.34 -15.50
C ILE A 33 -20.32 2.18 -15.31
N SER A 34 -21.05 2.14 -14.19
CA SER A 34 -22.00 1.06 -13.89
C SER A 34 -23.19 1.54 -13.05
N TRP A 35 -24.24 0.74 -13.05
CA TRP A 35 -25.36 0.78 -12.10
C TRP A 35 -25.27 -0.47 -11.22
N VAL A 36 -25.38 -0.33 -9.91
CA VAL A 36 -25.39 -1.43 -8.95
C VAL A 36 -26.74 -1.44 -8.24
N LEU A 37 -27.54 -2.47 -8.52
CA LEU A 37 -28.84 -2.66 -7.90
C LEU A 37 -28.68 -3.57 -6.68
N LEU A 38 -29.01 -3.07 -5.50
CA LEU A 38 -29.02 -3.86 -4.26
C LEU A 38 -30.43 -4.42 -4.06
N ALA A 39 -30.56 -5.75 -4.01
CA ALA A 39 -31.83 -6.47 -3.97
C ALA A 39 -31.74 -7.61 -2.94
N GLY A 40 -32.31 -7.39 -1.75
CA GLY A 40 -32.17 -8.30 -0.61
C GLY A 40 -30.69 -8.60 -0.30
N ASP A 41 -30.36 -9.89 -0.31
CA ASP A 41 -29.00 -10.42 -0.07
C ASP A 41 -28.05 -10.30 -1.28
N PHE A 42 -28.51 -9.77 -2.40
CA PHE A 42 -27.74 -9.72 -3.65
C PHE A 42 -27.51 -8.29 -4.15
N ALA A 43 -26.47 -8.15 -4.98
CA ALA A 43 -26.23 -6.97 -5.78
C ALA A 43 -26.04 -7.35 -7.26
N TYR A 44 -26.57 -6.54 -8.17
CA TYR A 44 -26.45 -6.73 -9.61
C TYR A 44 -25.76 -5.52 -10.23
N LYS A 45 -24.54 -5.71 -10.73
CA LYS A 45 -23.76 -4.64 -11.38
C LYS A 45 -23.93 -4.72 -12.89
N ILE A 46 -24.53 -3.70 -13.47
CA ILE A 46 -24.79 -3.54 -14.91
C ILE A 46 -23.88 -2.44 -15.46
N LYS A 47 -23.13 -2.75 -16.52
CA LYS A 47 -22.21 -1.79 -17.15
C LYS A 47 -22.98 -0.78 -18.02
N LYS A 48 -22.60 0.49 -17.94
CA LYS A 48 -23.21 1.56 -18.76
C LYS A 48 -22.80 1.39 -20.23
N PRO A 49 -23.71 1.59 -21.21
CA PRO A 49 -23.39 1.47 -22.64
C PRO A 49 -22.65 2.72 -23.14
N LEU A 50 -21.39 2.90 -22.73
CA LEU A 50 -20.59 4.09 -23.01
C LEU A 50 -19.23 3.77 -23.64
N LYS A 51 -18.62 4.77 -24.26
CA LYS A 51 -17.25 4.73 -24.79
C LYS A 51 -16.49 5.97 -24.31
N LEU A 52 -15.43 5.75 -23.56
CA LEU A 52 -14.47 6.74 -23.06
C LEU A 52 -13.09 6.42 -23.65
N GLU A 53 -12.12 7.33 -23.49
CA GLU A 53 -10.77 7.14 -24.02
C GLU A 53 -10.07 5.88 -23.48
N PHE A 54 -10.37 5.51 -22.23
CA PHE A 54 -9.76 4.37 -21.53
C PHE A 54 -10.70 3.16 -21.39
N LEU A 55 -11.94 3.23 -21.94
CA LEU A 55 -13.01 2.27 -21.67
C LEU A 55 -13.98 2.14 -22.84
N ASP A 56 -14.24 0.93 -23.32
CA ASP A 56 -15.28 0.70 -24.34
C ASP A 56 -16.30 -0.36 -23.90
N PHE A 57 -17.47 0.11 -23.47
CA PHE A 57 -18.66 -0.68 -23.15
C PHE A 57 -19.79 -0.47 -24.17
N SER A 58 -19.48 0.05 -25.37
CA SER A 58 -20.48 0.49 -26.35
C SER A 58 -21.35 -0.64 -26.89
N THR A 59 -20.81 -1.85 -27.02
CA THR A 59 -21.54 -3.02 -27.54
C THR A 59 -21.87 -4.02 -26.45
N LEU A 60 -22.95 -4.79 -26.66
CA LEU A 60 -23.36 -5.86 -25.76
C LEU A 60 -22.25 -6.92 -25.58
N ALA A 61 -21.55 -7.26 -26.66
CA ALA A 61 -20.44 -8.22 -26.63
C ALA A 61 -19.29 -7.73 -25.73
N LEU A 62 -18.94 -6.45 -25.81
CA LEU A 62 -17.94 -5.84 -24.94
C LEU A 62 -18.39 -5.82 -23.48
N ARG A 63 -19.64 -5.46 -23.21
CA ARG A 63 -20.17 -5.51 -21.83
C ARG A 63 -20.18 -6.92 -21.26
N LYS A 64 -20.56 -7.93 -22.04
CA LYS A 64 -20.44 -9.34 -21.63
C LYS A 64 -19.00 -9.70 -21.28
N HIS A 65 -18.07 -9.42 -22.18
CA HIS A 65 -16.65 -9.70 -22.00
C HIS A 65 -16.10 -9.08 -20.71
N TYR A 66 -16.41 -7.80 -20.45
CA TYR A 66 -15.93 -7.13 -19.25
C TYR A 66 -16.66 -7.58 -17.97
N CYS A 67 -17.91 -8.04 -18.04
CA CYS A 67 -18.54 -8.70 -16.90
C CYS A 67 -17.83 -10.03 -16.57
N GLU A 68 -17.41 -10.79 -17.58
CA GLU A 68 -16.63 -12.03 -17.41
C GLU A 68 -15.22 -11.74 -16.87
N GLU A 69 -14.55 -10.68 -17.36
CA GLU A 69 -13.25 -10.24 -16.81
C GLU A 69 -13.37 -9.77 -15.35
N GLU A 70 -14.44 -9.04 -15.01
CA GLU A 70 -14.68 -8.62 -13.63
C GLU A 70 -14.84 -9.84 -12.70
N LEU A 71 -15.58 -10.87 -13.13
CA LEU A 71 -15.69 -12.13 -12.40
C LEU A 71 -14.32 -12.81 -12.25
N ARG A 72 -13.59 -12.99 -13.36
CA ARG A 72 -12.27 -13.65 -13.37
C ARG A 72 -11.29 -12.96 -12.42
N LEU A 73 -11.24 -11.63 -12.45
CA LEU A 73 -10.28 -10.85 -11.68
C LEU A 73 -10.61 -10.80 -10.20
N ASN A 74 -11.87 -10.58 -9.84
CA ASN A 74 -12.27 -10.40 -8.44
C ASN A 74 -12.45 -11.71 -7.69
N GLN A 75 -12.74 -12.82 -8.36
CA GLN A 75 -12.78 -14.14 -7.70
C GLN A 75 -11.42 -14.62 -7.19
N ARG A 76 -10.31 -13.98 -7.60
CA ARG A 76 -8.96 -14.29 -7.11
C ARG A 76 -8.73 -13.89 -5.65
N GLN A 77 -9.49 -12.91 -5.14
CA GLN A 77 -9.28 -12.30 -3.81
C GLN A 77 -10.58 -12.08 -3.04
N THR A 78 -11.68 -12.68 -3.50
CA THR A 78 -12.96 -12.64 -2.80
C THR A 78 -13.46 -14.04 -2.48
N HIS A 79 -14.18 -14.18 -1.38
CA HIS A 79 -14.66 -15.46 -0.86
C HIS A 79 -16.19 -15.49 -0.95
N GLY A 80 -16.70 -15.90 -2.11
CA GLY A 80 -18.15 -15.98 -2.36
C GLY A 80 -18.84 -14.61 -2.51
N LEU A 81 -18.08 -13.54 -2.79
CA LEU A 81 -18.65 -12.23 -3.10
C LEU A 81 -19.19 -12.17 -4.53
N TYR A 82 -18.44 -12.68 -5.51
CA TYR A 82 -18.81 -12.69 -6.93
C TYR A 82 -19.41 -14.03 -7.32
N LEU A 83 -20.73 -14.06 -7.53
CA LEU A 83 -21.51 -15.30 -7.67
C LEU A 83 -21.60 -15.78 -9.12
N GLY A 84 -21.63 -14.87 -10.09
CA GLY A 84 -21.64 -15.25 -11.50
C GLY A 84 -22.20 -14.18 -12.44
N LEU A 85 -22.37 -14.57 -13.70
CA LEU A 85 -22.93 -13.73 -14.75
C LEU A 85 -24.43 -13.99 -14.89
N CYS A 86 -25.23 -12.93 -14.86
CA CYS A 86 -26.67 -12.95 -15.09
C CYS A 86 -26.99 -12.42 -16.49
N ALA A 87 -27.81 -13.14 -17.25
CA ALA A 87 -28.38 -12.65 -18.49
C ALA A 87 -29.62 -11.80 -18.19
N ILE A 88 -29.79 -10.70 -18.91
CA ILE A 88 -31.02 -9.89 -18.87
C ILE A 88 -31.77 -10.11 -20.18
N THR A 89 -32.92 -10.76 -20.10
CA THR A 89 -33.78 -11.12 -21.24
C THR A 89 -35.13 -10.42 -21.17
N GLY A 90 -36.00 -10.65 -22.16
CA GLY A 90 -37.29 -9.98 -22.28
C GLY A 90 -37.17 -8.65 -23.03
N SER A 91 -37.66 -7.56 -22.44
CA SER A 91 -37.53 -6.21 -23.01
C SER A 91 -37.06 -5.21 -21.95
N PRO A 92 -36.52 -4.04 -22.34
CA PRO A 92 -36.13 -3.00 -21.38
C PRO A 92 -37.26 -2.52 -20.45
N LEU A 93 -38.53 -2.71 -20.82
CA LEU A 93 -39.69 -2.35 -19.99
C LEU A 93 -40.18 -3.50 -19.10
N GLN A 94 -39.80 -4.73 -19.41
CA GLN A 94 -40.14 -5.94 -18.66
C GLN A 94 -38.91 -6.88 -18.64
N PRO A 95 -37.84 -6.46 -17.96
CA PRO A 95 -36.61 -7.23 -17.92
C PRO A 95 -36.78 -8.47 -17.04
N LYS A 96 -36.12 -9.57 -17.41
CA LYS A 96 -35.99 -10.77 -16.59
C LYS A 96 -34.51 -11.04 -16.31
N LEU A 97 -34.18 -11.25 -15.04
CA LEU A 97 -32.87 -11.68 -14.59
C LEU A 97 -32.84 -13.22 -14.61
N GLU A 98 -32.02 -13.79 -15.49
CA GLU A 98 -31.94 -15.25 -15.68
C GLU A 98 -30.53 -15.77 -15.39
N GLU A 99 -30.46 -16.77 -14.51
CA GLU A 99 -29.25 -17.49 -14.14
C GLU A 99 -29.07 -18.72 -15.03
N HIS A 100 -27.92 -18.83 -15.70
CA HIS A 100 -27.55 -19.92 -16.61
C HIS A 100 -28.50 -20.14 -17.83
N ASN A 101 -27.94 -20.58 -18.97
CA ASN A 101 -28.66 -21.01 -20.19
C ASN A 101 -29.48 -20.00 -21.01
N ALA A 102 -29.59 -18.72 -20.64
CA ALA A 102 -30.35 -17.72 -21.42
C ALA A 102 -29.51 -16.77 -22.31
N GLN A 103 -28.20 -17.05 -22.49
CA GLN A 103 -27.28 -16.12 -23.16
C GLN A 103 -27.67 -15.75 -24.60
N ALA A 104 -28.36 -16.65 -25.32
CA ALA A 104 -28.76 -16.42 -26.72
C ALA A 104 -29.84 -15.34 -26.89
N GLN A 105 -30.57 -15.00 -25.83
CA GLN A 105 -31.67 -14.02 -25.86
C GLN A 105 -31.38 -12.77 -25.01
N ALA A 106 -30.19 -12.68 -24.44
CA ALA A 106 -29.79 -11.56 -23.60
C ALA A 106 -29.70 -10.27 -24.42
N PHE A 107 -30.34 -9.20 -23.95
CA PHE A 107 -30.11 -7.85 -24.47
C PHE A 107 -29.20 -7.02 -23.55
N GLU A 108 -28.91 -7.49 -22.34
CA GLU A 108 -27.94 -6.93 -21.42
C GLU A 108 -27.38 -8.01 -20.46
N TYR A 109 -26.29 -7.72 -19.77
CA TYR A 109 -25.69 -8.59 -18.75
C TYR A 109 -25.50 -7.85 -17.42
N ALA A 110 -25.54 -8.62 -16.32
CA ALA A 110 -25.16 -8.14 -14.99
C ALA A 110 -24.19 -9.11 -14.31
N VAL A 111 -23.28 -8.58 -13.50
CA VAL A 111 -22.51 -9.37 -12.54
C VAL A 111 -23.36 -9.52 -11.28
N LYS A 112 -23.68 -10.75 -10.91
CA LYS A 112 -24.39 -11.07 -9.65
C LYS A 112 -23.38 -11.23 -8.53
N MET A 113 -23.60 -10.50 -7.45
CA MET A 113 -22.75 -10.46 -6.26
C MET A 113 -23.59 -10.72 -5.01
N ARG A 114 -22.96 -11.20 -3.95
CA ARG A 114 -23.54 -11.14 -2.60
C ARG A 114 -23.46 -9.69 -2.11
N ARG A 115 -24.55 -9.19 -1.55
CA ARG A 115 -24.55 -7.89 -0.87
C ARG A 115 -23.76 -8.01 0.44
N PHE A 116 -22.96 -7.00 0.75
CA PHE A 116 -22.23 -6.91 2.02
C PHE A 116 -22.63 -5.63 2.77
N LYS A 117 -22.37 -5.63 4.08
CA LYS A 117 -22.66 -4.46 4.92
C LYS A 117 -21.67 -3.36 4.58
N GLN A 118 -22.17 -2.16 4.34
CA GLN A 118 -21.31 -1.01 4.04
C GLN A 118 -20.36 -0.68 5.21
N SER A 119 -20.74 -1.00 6.45
CA SER A 119 -19.88 -0.87 7.64
C SER A 119 -18.61 -1.71 7.60
N ASP A 120 -18.56 -2.75 6.77
CA ASP A 120 -17.42 -3.65 6.66
C ASP A 120 -16.38 -3.16 5.64
N LEU A 121 -16.71 -2.12 4.84
CA LEU A 121 -15.76 -1.45 3.95
C LEU A 121 -14.70 -0.71 4.75
N LEU A 122 -13.46 -0.74 4.27
CA LEU A 122 -12.32 -0.25 5.03
C LEU A 122 -12.33 1.28 5.21
N ASP A 123 -12.86 2.03 4.25
CA ASP A 123 -13.06 3.48 4.34
C ASP A 123 -14.11 3.82 5.42
N GLN A 124 -15.19 3.05 5.50
CA GLN A 124 -16.23 3.20 6.52
C GLN A 124 -15.69 2.84 7.90
N ARG A 125 -14.95 1.73 8.03
CA ARG A 125 -14.30 1.37 9.29
C ARG A 125 -13.32 2.45 9.74
N LEU A 126 -12.55 3.02 8.82
CA LEU A 126 -11.63 4.12 9.10
C LEU A 126 -12.37 5.35 9.62
N ALA A 127 -13.45 5.76 8.93
CA ALA A 127 -14.26 6.91 9.31
C ALA A 127 -14.90 6.76 10.71
N HIS A 128 -15.20 5.53 11.13
CA HIS A 128 -15.74 5.21 12.47
C HIS A 128 -14.65 4.92 13.52
N GLY A 129 -13.36 5.05 13.19
CA GLY A 129 -12.26 4.77 14.11
C GLY A 129 -12.06 3.28 14.43
N ALA A 130 -12.62 2.38 13.63
CA ALA A 130 -12.60 0.92 13.82
C ALA A 130 -11.53 0.20 12.97
N LEU A 131 -10.54 0.95 12.48
CA LEU A 131 -9.39 0.41 11.74
C LEU A 131 -8.11 0.69 12.53
N GLU A 132 -7.50 -0.38 13.03
CA GLU A 132 -6.29 -0.35 13.83
C GLU A 132 -5.14 -1.09 13.12
N GLN A 133 -4.02 -1.22 13.83
CA GLN A 133 -2.78 -1.76 13.28
C GLN A 133 -2.89 -3.24 12.92
N ASP A 134 -3.66 -4.02 13.68
CA ASP A 134 -3.78 -5.46 13.47
C ASP A 134 -4.54 -5.77 12.17
N GLU A 135 -5.58 -5.00 11.85
CA GLU A 135 -6.25 -5.10 10.55
C GLU A 135 -5.33 -4.74 9.39
N ILE A 136 -4.51 -3.69 9.52
CA ILE A 136 -3.51 -3.34 8.50
C ILE A 136 -2.48 -4.46 8.31
N THR A 137 -2.07 -5.10 9.40
CA THR A 137 -1.15 -6.26 9.36
C THR A 137 -1.79 -7.43 8.62
N LEU A 138 -3.08 -7.68 8.85
CA LEU A 138 -3.84 -8.71 8.15
C LEU A 138 -3.96 -8.40 6.64
N ILE A 139 -4.20 -7.14 6.28
CA ILE A 139 -4.25 -6.69 4.88
C ILE A 139 -2.89 -6.83 4.22
N SER A 140 -1.82 -6.35 4.85
CA SER A 140 -0.44 -6.50 4.37
C SER A 140 -0.07 -7.96 4.10
N ARG A 141 -0.43 -8.88 5.01
CA ARG A 141 -0.24 -10.32 4.83
C ARG A 141 -1.02 -10.86 3.62
N THR A 142 -2.26 -10.41 3.45
CA THR A 142 -3.12 -10.79 2.33
C THR A 142 -2.52 -10.31 1.01
N LEU A 143 -2.09 -9.05 0.93
CA LEU A 143 -1.43 -8.47 -0.23
C LEU A 143 -0.12 -9.17 -0.56
N HIS A 144 0.74 -9.41 0.43
CA HIS A 144 1.98 -10.13 0.20
C HIS A 144 1.73 -11.53 -0.39
N THR A 145 0.78 -12.28 0.18
CA THR A 145 0.41 -13.62 -0.30
C THR A 145 -0.17 -13.55 -1.72
N PHE A 146 -1.07 -12.61 -1.97
CA PHE A 146 -1.66 -12.38 -3.28
C PHE A 146 -0.60 -12.05 -4.32
N HIS A 147 0.26 -11.06 -4.05
CA HIS A 147 1.32 -10.63 -4.95
C HIS A 147 2.29 -11.76 -5.27
N GLN A 148 2.60 -12.65 -4.32
CA GLN A 148 3.45 -13.81 -4.59
C GLN A 148 2.79 -14.85 -5.51
N ALA A 149 1.47 -15.05 -5.38
CA ALA A 149 0.72 -16.07 -6.10
C ALA A 149 0.27 -15.67 -7.52
N ILE A 150 0.08 -14.37 -7.80
CA ILE A 150 -0.39 -13.92 -9.12
C ILE A 150 0.71 -13.90 -10.18
N HIS A 151 0.28 -14.05 -11.44
CA HIS A 151 1.14 -14.08 -12.61
C HIS A 151 2.00 -12.82 -12.74
N ALA A 152 3.28 -13.03 -13.03
CA ALA A 152 4.17 -11.98 -13.50
C ALA A 152 3.91 -11.66 -14.98
N ALA A 153 4.07 -10.40 -15.35
CA ALA A 153 3.92 -9.96 -16.73
C ALA A 153 4.95 -10.66 -17.62
N GLU A 154 4.54 -11.00 -18.85
CA GLU A 154 5.48 -11.54 -19.83
C GLU A 154 6.58 -10.52 -20.12
N LYS A 155 7.83 -10.99 -20.22
CA LYS A 155 9.01 -10.13 -20.45
C LYS A 155 8.85 -9.24 -21.69
N ASN A 156 8.22 -9.77 -22.74
CA ASN A 156 8.01 -9.09 -24.02
C ASN A 156 6.73 -8.25 -24.09
N SER A 157 5.86 -8.30 -23.07
CA SER A 157 4.65 -7.46 -23.03
C SER A 157 5.01 -5.98 -22.83
N ASN A 158 4.11 -5.05 -23.14
CA ASN A 158 4.33 -3.62 -22.86
C ASN A 158 3.99 -3.21 -21.42
N PHE A 159 3.47 -4.15 -20.62
CA PHE A 159 3.00 -3.89 -19.26
C PHE A 159 4.14 -3.53 -18.31
N GLY A 160 3.87 -2.56 -17.42
CA GLY A 160 4.82 -2.08 -16.42
C GLY A 160 6.16 -1.59 -16.97
N THR A 161 6.28 -1.35 -18.28
CA THR A 161 7.50 -0.78 -18.87
C THR A 161 7.69 0.67 -18.42
N PRO A 162 8.93 1.19 -18.36
CA PRO A 162 9.17 2.60 -18.07
C PRO A 162 8.33 3.53 -18.96
N THR A 163 8.26 3.24 -20.26
CA THR A 163 7.45 4.02 -21.22
C THR A 163 5.97 4.01 -20.87
N CYS A 164 5.41 2.86 -20.50
CA CYS A 164 4.00 2.74 -20.08
C CYS A 164 3.73 3.56 -18.81
N ILE A 165 4.60 3.42 -17.79
CA ILE A 165 4.51 4.17 -16.53
C ILE A 165 4.58 5.68 -16.79
N ARG A 166 5.51 6.13 -17.65
CA ARG A 166 5.68 7.55 -18.00
C ARG A 166 4.44 8.10 -18.66
N ARG A 167 3.91 7.40 -19.66
CA ARG A 167 2.73 7.82 -20.41
C ARG A 167 1.54 8.08 -19.48
N TYR A 168 1.19 7.13 -18.62
CA TYR A 168 0.07 7.32 -17.68
C TYR A 168 0.34 8.43 -16.65
N SER A 169 1.58 8.65 -16.27
CA SER A 169 1.95 9.77 -15.39
C SER A 169 1.80 11.13 -16.08
N GLU A 170 2.17 11.22 -17.35
CA GLU A 170 2.02 12.44 -18.18
C GLU A 170 0.56 12.71 -18.53
N GLU A 171 -0.23 11.68 -18.81
CA GLU A 171 -1.69 11.78 -19.05
C GLU A 171 -2.44 12.40 -17.85
N ASN A 172 -1.99 12.16 -16.62
CA ASN A 172 -2.57 12.79 -15.43
C ASN A 172 -2.36 14.30 -15.43
N ILE A 173 -1.19 14.76 -15.85
CA ILE A 173 -0.86 16.18 -15.93
C ILE A 173 -1.60 16.83 -17.09
N ALA A 174 -1.61 16.16 -18.26
CA ALA A 174 -2.24 16.65 -19.48
C ALA A 174 -3.76 16.84 -19.32
N GLU A 175 -4.42 16.04 -18.48
CA GLU A 175 -5.85 16.19 -18.20
C GLU A 175 -6.14 17.39 -17.28
N ILE A 176 -5.30 17.60 -16.26
CA ILE A 176 -5.55 18.59 -15.20
C ILE A 176 -5.12 19.99 -15.64
N LEU A 177 -3.93 20.12 -16.23
CA LEU A 177 -3.29 21.42 -16.49
C LEU A 177 -4.15 22.37 -17.35
N PRO A 178 -4.76 21.92 -18.46
CA PRO A 178 -5.61 22.78 -19.30
C PRO A 178 -6.92 23.19 -18.61
N ALA A 179 -7.38 22.43 -17.62
CA ALA A 179 -8.63 22.67 -16.92
C ALA A 179 -8.52 23.74 -15.81
N LEU A 180 -7.30 24.09 -15.40
CA LEU A 180 -7.05 25.11 -14.38
C LEU A 180 -7.31 26.52 -14.93
N GLY A 181 -8.12 27.31 -14.22
CA GLY A 181 -8.44 28.69 -14.56
C GLY A 181 -7.34 29.70 -14.16
N ALA A 182 -7.77 30.95 -13.97
CA ALA A 182 -6.91 32.08 -13.56
C ALA A 182 -7.13 32.50 -12.09
N SER A 183 -7.94 31.78 -11.32
CA SER A 183 -8.17 32.06 -9.90
C SER A 183 -6.87 31.90 -9.09
N SER A 184 -6.77 32.51 -7.91
CA SER A 184 -5.60 32.36 -7.05
C SER A 184 -5.34 30.89 -6.69
N GLU A 185 -6.40 30.11 -6.43
CA GLU A 185 -6.29 28.67 -6.16
C GLU A 185 -5.76 27.91 -7.38
N ASP A 186 -6.25 28.23 -8.59
CA ASP A 186 -5.74 27.63 -9.83
C ASP A 186 -4.28 27.99 -10.11
N GLN A 187 -3.82 29.15 -9.66
CA GLN A 187 -2.41 29.55 -9.78
C GLN A 187 -1.53 28.72 -8.85
N THR A 188 -1.98 28.46 -7.61
CA THR A 188 -1.29 27.55 -6.69
C THR A 188 -1.23 26.13 -7.25
N ASP A 189 -2.38 25.56 -7.63
CA ASP A 189 -2.45 24.23 -8.24
C ASP A 189 -1.55 24.13 -9.48
N ARG A 190 -1.56 25.15 -10.35
CA ARG A 190 -0.69 25.20 -11.53
C ARG A 190 0.79 25.19 -11.16
N SER A 191 1.20 25.95 -10.15
CA SER A 191 2.58 25.99 -9.69
C SER A 191 3.03 24.62 -9.14
N GLU A 192 2.21 23.99 -8.31
CA GLU A 192 2.49 22.66 -7.76
C GLU A 192 2.56 21.59 -8.86
N LEU A 193 1.64 21.65 -9.82
CA LEU A 193 1.60 20.71 -10.95
C LEU A 193 2.82 20.84 -11.88
N LEU A 194 3.27 22.07 -12.17
CA LEU A 194 4.48 22.30 -12.99
C LEU A 194 5.76 21.88 -12.24
N ALA A 195 5.82 22.10 -10.93
CA ALA A 195 6.90 21.60 -10.08
C ALA A 195 6.92 20.07 -10.08
N TYR A 196 5.75 19.44 -9.89
CA TYR A 196 5.58 17.99 -9.96
C TYR A 196 6.00 17.44 -11.33
N GLN A 197 5.60 18.05 -12.44
CA GLN A 197 6.02 17.64 -13.79
C GLN A 197 7.54 17.64 -13.93
N SER A 198 8.19 18.72 -13.50
CA SER A 198 9.65 18.83 -13.55
C SER A 198 10.35 17.77 -12.70
N TRP A 199 9.77 17.44 -11.54
CA TRP A 199 10.26 16.36 -10.69
C TRP A 199 10.04 14.99 -11.33
N LEU A 200 8.85 14.75 -11.89
CA LEU A 200 8.47 13.51 -12.56
C LEU A 200 9.46 13.17 -13.68
N ASP A 201 9.83 14.14 -14.51
CA ASP A 201 10.78 13.95 -15.60
C ASP A 201 12.17 13.53 -15.10
N ARG A 202 12.68 14.19 -14.05
CA ARG A 202 13.98 13.85 -13.45
C ARG A 202 13.94 12.46 -12.80
N GLN A 203 12.93 12.19 -11.99
CA GLN A 203 12.79 10.92 -11.28
C GLN A 203 12.57 9.77 -12.24
N HIS A 204 11.73 9.95 -13.27
CA HIS A 204 11.50 8.91 -14.26
C HIS A 204 12.80 8.51 -14.99
N LYS A 205 13.61 9.50 -15.38
CA LYS A 205 14.93 9.22 -15.99
C LYS A 205 15.85 8.45 -15.05
N MET A 206 15.91 8.86 -13.78
CA MET A 206 16.76 8.22 -12.77
C MET A 206 16.31 6.79 -12.43
N LEU A 207 15.00 6.55 -12.32
CA LEU A 207 14.41 5.28 -11.88
C LEU A 207 14.13 4.31 -13.04
N SER A 208 14.27 4.74 -14.31
CA SER A 208 14.03 3.90 -15.49
C SER A 208 14.79 2.55 -15.49
N PRO A 209 16.07 2.48 -15.07
CA PRO A 209 16.76 1.19 -14.92
C PRO A 209 16.10 0.28 -13.89
N LEU A 210 15.62 0.84 -12.77
CA LEU A 210 14.95 0.08 -11.72
C LEU A 210 13.57 -0.42 -12.18
N PHE A 211 12.77 0.41 -12.88
CA PHE A 211 11.51 -0.05 -13.49
C PHE A 211 11.74 -1.24 -14.44
N SER A 212 12.76 -1.16 -15.30
CA SER A 212 13.12 -2.25 -16.22
C SER A 212 13.53 -3.53 -15.46
N SER A 213 14.44 -3.39 -14.50
CA SER A 213 14.90 -4.51 -13.66
C SER A 213 13.74 -5.21 -12.94
N ARG A 214 12.80 -4.43 -12.40
CA ARG A 214 11.62 -4.97 -11.69
C ARG A 214 10.68 -5.75 -12.60
N LYS A 215 10.47 -5.29 -13.82
CA LYS A 215 9.75 -6.07 -14.83
C LYS A 215 10.48 -7.38 -15.15
N GLU A 216 11.79 -7.33 -15.37
CA GLU A 216 12.60 -8.51 -15.70
C GLU A 216 12.64 -9.56 -14.59
N THR A 217 12.56 -9.11 -13.34
CA THR A 217 12.60 -9.94 -12.12
C THR A 217 11.20 -10.33 -11.60
N GLY A 218 10.13 -9.99 -12.33
CA GLY A 218 8.78 -10.49 -12.06
C GLY A 218 7.99 -9.72 -10.99
N PHE A 219 8.33 -8.47 -10.73
CA PHE A 219 7.58 -7.59 -9.82
C PHE A 219 6.42 -6.84 -10.49
N VAL A 220 6.38 -6.82 -11.82
CA VAL A 220 5.18 -6.38 -12.57
C VAL A 220 4.23 -7.57 -12.67
N ARG A 221 3.04 -7.45 -12.09
CA ARG A 221 2.07 -8.55 -11.94
C ARG A 221 0.64 -8.11 -12.26
N GLU A 222 -0.28 -9.05 -12.49
CA GLU A 222 -1.72 -8.76 -12.70
C GLU A 222 -2.44 -8.43 -11.37
N CYS A 223 -2.03 -7.31 -10.78
CA CYS A 223 -2.55 -6.72 -9.55
C CYS A 223 -4.05 -6.33 -9.64
N HIS A 224 -4.54 -5.59 -8.65
CA HIS A 224 -5.89 -5.01 -8.62
C HIS A 224 -6.02 -3.77 -9.51
N GLY A 225 -4.97 -2.94 -9.57
CA GLY A 225 -4.94 -1.69 -10.34
C GLY A 225 -5.61 -0.49 -9.68
N ASP A 226 -6.67 -0.69 -8.88
CA ASP A 226 -7.41 0.35 -8.15
C ASP A 226 -7.58 0.06 -6.63
N LEU A 227 -6.49 -0.33 -5.96
CA LEU A 227 -6.55 -0.78 -4.57
C LEU A 227 -6.55 0.41 -3.59
N HIS A 228 -7.72 0.92 -3.27
CA HIS A 228 -7.95 1.95 -2.24
C HIS A 228 -8.92 1.45 -1.17
N LEU A 229 -9.09 2.17 -0.05
CA LEU A 229 -9.85 1.71 1.12
C LEU A 229 -11.29 1.29 0.78
N GLY A 230 -11.96 2.05 -0.09
CA GLY A 230 -13.31 1.73 -0.58
C GLY A 230 -13.44 0.42 -1.40
N ASN A 231 -12.32 -0.18 -1.82
CA ASN A 231 -12.27 -1.43 -2.58
C ASN A 231 -11.74 -2.62 -1.73
N ILE A 232 -11.74 -2.46 -0.40
CA ILE A 232 -11.33 -3.49 0.54
C ILE A 232 -12.45 -3.72 1.55
N LEU A 233 -12.86 -4.97 1.67
CA LEU A 233 -13.86 -5.44 2.61
C LEU A 233 -13.19 -6.25 3.72
N LEU A 234 -13.52 -5.94 4.97
CA LEU A 234 -13.08 -6.70 6.14
C LEU A 234 -14.28 -7.28 6.89
N GLU A 235 -14.64 -8.51 6.52
CA GLU A 235 -15.72 -9.28 7.15
C GLU A 235 -15.10 -10.22 8.21
N GLY A 236 -15.18 -9.81 9.48
CA GLY A 236 -14.49 -10.50 10.57
C GLY A 236 -12.97 -10.43 10.39
N SER A 237 -12.31 -11.58 10.22
CA SER A 237 -10.86 -11.68 9.94
C SER A 237 -10.56 -12.00 8.47
N VAL A 238 -11.52 -11.80 7.56
CA VAL A 238 -11.37 -12.09 6.12
C VAL A 238 -11.26 -10.79 5.36
N VAL A 239 -10.08 -10.54 4.79
CA VAL A 239 -9.83 -9.44 3.86
C VAL A 239 -10.25 -9.89 2.46
N GLN A 240 -11.06 -9.09 1.79
CA GLN A 240 -11.49 -9.32 0.41
C GLN A 240 -11.24 -8.08 -0.43
N LEU A 241 -10.53 -8.24 -1.54
CA LEU A 241 -10.21 -7.16 -2.48
C LEU A 241 -11.17 -7.26 -3.66
N PHE A 242 -11.95 -6.21 -3.92
CA PHE A 242 -13.01 -6.22 -4.92
C PHE A 242 -13.01 -4.95 -5.77
N ASP A 243 -13.70 -5.01 -6.91
CA ASP A 243 -13.72 -3.94 -7.93
C ASP A 243 -12.35 -3.71 -8.63
N CYS A 244 -11.63 -4.80 -8.92
CA CYS A 244 -10.41 -4.80 -9.72
C CYS A 244 -10.65 -4.24 -11.13
N ILE A 245 -9.70 -3.44 -11.65
CA ILE A 245 -9.81 -2.84 -13.00
C ILE A 245 -9.86 -3.93 -14.08
N GLU A 246 -11.04 -4.16 -14.64
CA GLU A 246 -11.29 -5.14 -15.69
C GLU A 246 -10.99 -4.61 -17.09
N PHE A 247 -11.12 -3.30 -17.28
CA PHE A 247 -11.26 -2.71 -18.60
C PHE A 247 -9.97 -2.28 -19.30
N ASN A 248 -8.89 -2.07 -18.54
CA ASN A 248 -7.60 -1.71 -19.10
C ASN A 248 -6.49 -2.53 -18.44
N PRO A 249 -5.95 -3.55 -19.13
CA PRO A 249 -4.89 -4.39 -18.61
C PRO A 249 -3.66 -3.60 -18.16
N GLU A 250 -3.28 -2.52 -18.83
CA GLU A 250 -2.09 -1.76 -18.47
C GLU A 250 -2.21 -1.04 -17.11
N LEU A 251 -3.44 -0.81 -16.63
CA LEU A 251 -3.69 -0.22 -15.31
C LEU A 251 -3.66 -1.24 -14.17
N ARG A 252 -3.75 -2.55 -14.47
CA ARG A 252 -3.67 -3.64 -13.49
C ARG A 252 -2.41 -4.49 -13.60
N TRP A 253 -1.75 -4.53 -14.76
CA TRP A 253 -0.43 -5.13 -14.92
C TRP A 253 0.65 -4.13 -14.52
N ILE A 254 0.81 -3.98 -13.21
CA ILE A 254 1.60 -2.94 -12.57
C ILE A 254 2.62 -3.53 -11.63
N ASP A 255 3.56 -2.70 -11.19
CA ASP A 255 4.47 -3.07 -10.12
C ASP A 255 3.72 -3.26 -8.80
N VAL A 256 4.04 -4.31 -8.05
CA VAL A 256 3.45 -4.57 -6.73
C VAL A 256 3.66 -3.42 -5.72
N ILE A 257 4.71 -2.62 -5.87
CA ILE A 257 4.93 -1.42 -5.05
C ILE A 257 4.00 -0.29 -5.49
N SER A 258 3.59 -0.24 -6.76
CA SER A 258 2.58 0.71 -7.24
C SER A 258 1.19 0.42 -6.66
N GLU A 259 0.85 -0.86 -6.49
CA GLU A 259 -0.38 -1.29 -5.81
C GLU A 259 -0.35 -0.95 -4.32
N LEU A 260 0.75 -1.30 -3.62
CA LEU A 260 0.97 -0.95 -2.21
C LEU A 260 0.89 0.56 -1.98
N ALA A 261 1.53 1.35 -2.85
CA ALA A 261 1.52 2.81 -2.78
C ALA A 261 0.11 3.39 -2.90
N PHE A 262 -0.80 2.75 -3.64
CA PHE A 262 -2.16 3.26 -3.76
C PHE A 262 -2.87 3.20 -2.40
N LEU A 263 -2.86 2.04 -1.74
CA LEU A 263 -3.48 1.88 -0.43
C LEU A 263 -2.81 2.76 0.64
N ALA A 264 -1.48 2.85 0.63
CA ALA A 264 -0.74 3.71 1.57
C ALA A 264 -1.06 5.21 1.37
N MET A 265 -1.14 5.67 0.11
CA MET A 265 -1.53 7.04 -0.21
C MET A 265 -2.95 7.34 0.26
N ASP A 266 -3.87 6.38 0.11
CA ASP A 266 -5.27 6.54 0.52
C ASP A 266 -5.42 6.62 2.05
N LEU A 267 -4.70 5.78 2.80
CA LEU A 267 -4.63 5.88 4.27
C LEU A 267 -4.11 7.24 4.75
N ASP A 268 -3.04 7.72 4.13
CA ASP A 268 -2.50 9.04 4.42
C ASP A 268 -3.49 10.15 4.02
N HIS A 269 -4.20 10.02 2.88
CA HIS A 269 -5.26 10.96 2.48
C HIS A 269 -6.34 11.09 3.54
N HIS A 270 -6.74 9.97 4.13
CA HIS A 270 -7.68 9.90 5.25
C HIS A 270 -7.05 10.22 6.62
N GLN A 271 -5.93 10.96 6.65
CA GLN A 271 -5.28 11.45 7.88
C GLN A 271 -4.79 10.33 8.81
N ARG A 272 -4.46 9.16 8.25
CA ARG A 272 -3.86 8.04 8.97
C ARG A 272 -2.49 7.63 8.39
N PRO A 273 -1.52 8.56 8.33
CA PRO A 273 -0.16 8.24 7.89
C PRO A 273 0.50 7.19 8.78
N ASP A 274 0.11 7.10 10.05
CA ASP A 274 0.58 6.08 10.99
C ASP A 274 0.27 4.65 10.51
N LEU A 275 -0.91 4.44 9.91
CA LEU A 275 -1.29 3.17 9.30
C LEU A 275 -0.63 2.95 7.95
N ALA A 276 -0.47 4.01 7.14
CA ALA A 276 0.23 3.93 5.86
C ALA A 276 1.69 3.50 6.05
N HIS A 277 2.39 4.11 7.01
CA HIS A 277 3.77 3.77 7.34
C HIS A 277 3.91 2.34 7.86
N TRP A 278 2.94 1.89 8.67
CA TRP A 278 2.89 0.52 9.16
C TRP A 278 2.66 -0.49 8.02
N LEU A 279 1.69 -0.23 7.14
CA LEU A 279 1.41 -1.06 5.96
C LEU A 279 2.67 -1.27 5.11
N ILE A 280 3.38 -0.18 4.79
CA ILE A 280 4.60 -0.24 3.99
C ILE A 280 5.67 -1.08 4.71
N ASN A 281 5.93 -0.82 5.99
CA ASN A 281 6.98 -1.52 6.72
C ASN A 281 6.67 -3.01 6.89
N ASP A 282 5.44 -3.37 7.29
CA ASP A 282 5.05 -4.76 7.44
C ASP A 282 5.11 -5.51 6.09
N TYR A 283 4.72 -4.87 4.99
CA TYR A 283 4.86 -5.46 3.65
C TYR A 283 6.33 -5.64 3.24
N LEU A 284 7.19 -4.63 3.46
CA LEU A 284 8.62 -4.70 3.13
C LEU A 284 9.37 -5.71 4.00
N GLU A 285 9.12 -5.76 5.30
CA GLU A 285 9.71 -6.76 6.21
C GLU A 285 9.30 -8.19 5.83
N ARG A 286 8.08 -8.40 5.29
CA ARG A 286 7.60 -9.69 4.78
C ARG A 286 8.14 -10.05 3.41
N SER A 287 8.20 -9.09 2.50
CA SER A 287 8.63 -9.33 1.11
C SER A 287 10.15 -9.33 0.95
N GLY A 288 10.88 -8.54 1.74
CA GLY A 288 12.29 -8.23 1.54
C GLY A 288 12.55 -7.29 0.36
N ASP A 289 11.49 -6.70 -0.23
CA ASP A 289 11.56 -5.89 -1.44
C ASP A 289 12.00 -4.44 -1.16
N TYR A 290 13.11 -4.27 -0.45
CA TYR A 290 13.68 -2.95 -0.14
C TYR A 290 14.21 -2.23 -1.38
N ALA A 291 14.60 -2.98 -2.43
CA ALA A 291 14.90 -2.40 -3.73
C ALA A 291 13.67 -1.69 -4.33
N GLY A 292 12.49 -2.31 -4.25
CA GLY A 292 11.23 -1.71 -4.69
C GLY A 292 10.81 -0.47 -3.92
N ALA A 293 11.18 -0.36 -2.63
CA ALA A 293 10.87 0.80 -1.81
C ALA A 293 11.44 2.12 -2.38
N GLN A 294 12.51 2.06 -3.19
CA GLN A 294 13.05 3.23 -3.90
C GLN A 294 12.05 3.86 -4.89
N LEU A 295 11.07 3.08 -5.36
CA LEU A 295 10.00 3.55 -6.26
C LEU A 295 8.78 4.12 -5.53
N LEU A 296 8.66 3.91 -4.21
CA LEU A 296 7.51 4.37 -3.43
C LEU A 296 7.25 5.89 -3.57
N PRO A 297 8.25 6.80 -3.51
CA PRO A 297 7.99 8.23 -3.69
C PRO A 297 7.33 8.53 -5.05
N TYR A 298 7.83 7.89 -6.11
CA TYR A 298 7.28 7.99 -7.46
C TYR A 298 5.84 7.49 -7.51
N TYR A 299 5.58 6.29 -6.98
CA TYR A 299 4.26 5.69 -7.04
C TYR A 299 3.24 6.35 -6.13
N LEU A 300 3.62 6.80 -4.92
CA LEU A 300 2.74 7.57 -4.04
C LEU A 300 2.27 8.86 -4.73
N ALA A 301 3.20 9.60 -5.33
CA ALA A 301 2.88 10.82 -6.05
C ALA A 301 2.03 10.55 -7.31
N TYR A 302 2.38 9.51 -8.08
CA TYR A 302 1.58 9.05 -9.22
C TYR A 302 0.15 8.68 -8.82
N ARG A 303 -0.05 7.91 -7.74
CA ARG A 303 -1.38 7.48 -7.28
C ARG A 303 -2.22 8.65 -6.76
N ALA A 304 -1.60 9.60 -6.06
CA ALA A 304 -2.25 10.85 -5.70
C ALA A 304 -2.70 11.61 -6.97
N MET A 305 -1.86 11.72 -8.00
CA MET A 305 -2.24 12.34 -9.28
C MET A 305 -3.35 11.61 -10.03
N VAL A 306 -3.43 10.28 -9.94
CA VAL A 306 -4.57 9.51 -10.48
C VAL A 306 -5.87 9.94 -9.78
N ARG A 307 -5.89 10.05 -8.45
CA ARG A 307 -7.07 10.52 -7.71
C ARG A 307 -7.41 11.98 -8.00
N ALA A 308 -6.41 12.83 -8.16
CA ALA A 308 -6.59 14.21 -8.60
C ALA A 308 -7.28 14.26 -9.98
N LYS A 309 -6.81 13.46 -10.95
CA LYS A 309 -7.40 13.34 -12.29
C LYS A 309 -8.86 12.88 -12.22
N VAL A 310 -9.14 11.83 -11.45
CA VAL A 310 -10.51 11.29 -11.30
C VAL A 310 -11.46 12.33 -10.72
N ALA A 311 -11.07 13.01 -9.64
CA ALA A 311 -11.89 14.07 -9.03
C ALA A 311 -12.16 15.22 -10.03
N TRP A 312 -11.17 15.58 -10.84
CA TRP A 312 -11.33 16.58 -11.91
C TRP A 312 -12.30 16.09 -13.00
N LEU A 313 -12.14 14.89 -13.52
CA LEU A 313 -13.02 14.33 -14.54
C LEU A 313 -14.49 14.30 -14.08
N GLN A 314 -14.73 13.87 -12.84
CA GLN A 314 -16.07 13.87 -12.24
C GLN A 314 -16.64 15.29 -12.15
N ARG A 315 -15.83 16.27 -11.77
CA ARG A 315 -16.23 17.68 -11.71
C ARG A 315 -16.63 18.19 -13.10
N ASN A 316 -15.79 17.94 -14.12
CA ASN A 316 -16.03 18.38 -15.50
C ASN A 316 -17.31 17.80 -16.10
N GLN A 317 -17.56 16.51 -15.87
CA GLN A 317 -18.78 15.87 -16.33
C GLN A 317 -20.02 16.47 -15.67
N LYS A 318 -19.98 16.69 -14.35
CA LYS A 318 -21.09 17.31 -13.64
C LYS A 318 -21.30 18.77 -14.07
N LEU A 319 -20.24 19.52 -14.36
CA LEU A 319 -20.31 20.86 -14.94
C LEU A 319 -21.01 20.86 -16.30
N ALA A 320 -20.68 19.92 -17.19
CA ALA A 320 -21.29 19.81 -18.50
C ALA A 320 -22.81 19.50 -18.43
N LEU A 321 -23.25 18.82 -17.37
CA LEU A 321 -24.65 18.47 -17.14
C LEU A 321 -25.43 19.54 -16.35
N SER A 322 -24.75 20.44 -15.64
CA SER A 322 -25.36 21.41 -14.76
C SER A 322 -25.74 22.69 -15.48
N LYS A 323 -26.98 23.16 -15.26
CA LYS A 323 -27.45 24.51 -15.66
C LYS A 323 -27.19 25.57 -14.59
N SER A 324 -26.61 25.18 -13.44
CA SER A 324 -26.42 26.03 -12.26
C SER A 324 -25.15 26.90 -12.36
N LYS A 325 -25.13 28.03 -11.65
CA LYS A 325 -23.90 28.80 -11.43
C LYS A 325 -22.94 28.01 -10.53
N ILE A 326 -21.79 27.65 -11.10
CA ILE A 326 -20.72 26.83 -10.50
C ILE A 326 -20.42 27.19 -9.04
N ALA A 327 -20.36 28.49 -8.72
CA ALA A 327 -19.91 28.99 -7.42
C ALA A 327 -20.72 28.47 -6.21
N ASN A 328 -22.01 28.13 -6.40
CA ASN A 328 -22.89 27.72 -5.30
C ASN A 328 -23.16 26.21 -5.25
N ASP A 329 -22.56 25.41 -6.14
CA ASP A 329 -22.75 23.96 -6.13
C ASP A 329 -21.73 23.31 -5.17
N VAL A 330 -22.21 22.96 -3.97
CA VAL A 330 -21.42 22.34 -2.88
C VAL A 330 -20.66 21.10 -3.37
N HIS A 331 -21.26 20.31 -4.26
CA HIS A 331 -20.64 19.09 -4.73
C HIS A 331 -19.53 19.37 -5.76
N LEU A 332 -19.74 20.32 -6.68
CA LEU A 332 -18.69 20.75 -7.60
C LEU A 332 -17.49 21.37 -6.88
N ASN A 333 -17.75 22.10 -5.79
CA ASN A 333 -16.70 22.65 -4.93
C ASN A 333 -15.96 21.55 -4.16
N SER A 334 -16.67 20.54 -3.64
CA SER A 334 -16.07 19.38 -2.98
C SER A 334 -15.16 18.57 -3.91
N LEU A 335 -15.59 18.30 -5.14
CA LEU A 335 -14.76 17.60 -6.14
C LEU A 335 -13.51 18.40 -6.49
N ARG A 336 -13.62 19.72 -6.61
CA ARG A 336 -12.46 20.60 -6.83
C ARG A 336 -11.49 20.53 -5.66
N GLN A 337 -11.98 20.69 -4.43
CA GLN A 337 -11.15 20.65 -3.24
C GLN A 337 -10.44 19.29 -3.10
N SER A 338 -11.13 18.20 -3.43
CA SER A 338 -10.54 16.87 -3.48
C SER A 338 -9.40 16.80 -4.51
N ALA A 339 -9.62 17.30 -5.73
CA ALA A 339 -8.59 17.33 -6.77
C ALA A 339 -7.34 18.12 -6.34
N SER A 340 -7.51 19.32 -5.80
CA SER A 340 -6.41 20.16 -5.30
C SER A 340 -5.69 19.51 -4.11
N HIS A 341 -6.42 18.85 -3.20
CA HIS A 341 -5.81 18.15 -2.08
C HIS A 341 -4.92 16.99 -2.55
N TYR A 342 -5.38 16.18 -3.51
CA TYR A 342 -4.57 15.10 -4.07
C TYR A 342 -3.36 15.61 -4.84
N LEU A 343 -3.50 16.72 -5.58
CA LEU A 343 -2.38 17.39 -6.23
C LEU A 343 -1.32 17.85 -5.20
N HIS A 344 -1.77 18.49 -4.12
CA HIS A 344 -0.89 18.90 -3.03
C HIS A 344 -0.17 17.70 -2.39
N LYS A 345 -0.88 16.57 -2.19
CA LYS A 345 -0.24 15.33 -1.71
C LYS A 345 0.81 14.78 -2.66
N ALA A 346 0.55 14.80 -3.98
CA ALA A 346 1.56 14.42 -4.96
C ALA A 346 2.81 15.31 -4.85
N TRP A 347 2.61 16.63 -4.68
CA TRP A 347 3.69 17.57 -4.45
C TRP A 347 4.44 17.28 -3.13
N GLN A 348 3.74 16.97 -2.04
CA GLN A 348 4.35 16.61 -0.76
C GLN A 348 5.26 15.38 -0.91
N TYR A 349 4.76 14.28 -1.50
CA TYR A 349 5.57 13.07 -1.70
C TYR A 349 6.82 13.32 -2.55
N ALA A 350 6.76 14.28 -3.47
CA ALA A 350 7.85 14.67 -4.33
C ALA A 350 8.93 15.52 -3.62
N PHE A 351 8.56 16.36 -2.64
CA PHE A 351 9.43 17.44 -2.16
C PHE A 351 9.65 17.55 -0.64
N THR A 352 8.82 16.95 0.23
CA THR A 352 8.87 17.24 1.68
C THR A 352 9.67 16.25 2.52
N ARG A 353 10.49 15.41 1.87
CA ARG A 353 11.21 14.31 2.52
C ARG A 353 12.52 14.78 3.16
N LYS A 354 12.78 14.30 4.38
CA LYS A 354 14.01 14.57 5.16
C LYS A 354 14.67 13.24 5.54
N PRO A 355 15.63 12.72 4.76
CA PRO A 355 16.30 11.46 5.08
C PRO A 355 17.14 11.62 6.35
N CYS A 356 17.13 10.61 7.21
CA CYS A 356 18.01 10.50 8.37
C CYS A 356 18.25 9.01 8.68
N LEU A 357 19.38 8.71 9.31
CA LEU A 357 19.74 7.35 9.67
C LEU A 357 19.74 7.18 11.20
N LEU A 358 18.86 6.30 11.66
CA LEU A 358 18.76 5.88 13.05
C LEU A 358 19.25 4.44 13.16
N ILE A 359 20.26 4.19 13.99
CA ILE A 359 20.63 2.83 14.36
C ILE A 359 20.22 2.57 15.80
N THR A 360 19.73 1.36 16.06
CA THR A 360 19.46 0.94 17.44
C THR A 360 20.74 0.39 18.08
N HIS A 361 20.93 0.58 19.37
CA HIS A 361 22.07 0.04 20.10
C HIS A 361 21.58 -0.57 21.41
N GLY A 362 21.84 -1.86 21.62
CA GLY A 362 21.47 -2.54 22.86
C GLY A 362 21.34 -4.05 22.69
N PHE A 363 21.40 -4.77 23.81
CA PHE A 363 21.38 -6.22 23.85
C PHE A 363 20.04 -6.83 23.42
N SER A 364 20.03 -8.09 23.01
CA SER A 364 18.78 -8.84 22.84
C SER A 364 17.93 -8.79 24.11
N GLY A 365 16.63 -8.50 23.98
CA GLY A 365 15.73 -8.32 25.14
C GLY A 365 15.64 -6.87 25.66
N SER A 366 16.41 -5.94 25.10
CA SER A 366 16.39 -4.53 25.52
C SER A 366 15.21 -3.71 24.95
N GLY A 367 14.16 -4.32 24.40
CA GLY A 367 12.97 -3.60 23.90
C GLY A 367 13.12 -2.84 22.57
N LYS A 368 14.28 -2.87 21.89
CA LYS A 368 14.53 -2.16 20.61
C LYS A 368 13.35 -2.23 19.63
N THR A 369 12.97 -3.44 19.22
CA THR A 369 11.93 -3.67 18.21
C THR A 369 10.55 -3.19 18.63
N THR A 370 10.21 -3.35 19.90
CA THR A 370 8.97 -2.82 20.49
C THR A 370 8.95 -1.30 20.42
N HIS A 371 10.07 -0.65 20.71
CA HIS A 371 10.14 0.81 20.77
C HIS A 371 10.29 1.46 19.39
N THR A 372 11.00 0.82 18.46
CA THR A 372 11.12 1.31 17.07
C THR A 372 9.81 1.24 16.30
N HIS A 373 8.84 0.39 16.69
CA HIS A 373 7.49 0.40 16.10
C HIS A 373 6.82 1.78 16.16
N ALA A 374 6.93 2.48 17.28
CA ALA A 374 6.34 3.81 17.42
C ALA A 374 7.02 4.84 16.51
N LEU A 375 8.34 4.74 16.36
CA LEU A 375 9.11 5.61 15.49
C LEU A 375 8.80 5.40 14.01
N VAL A 376 8.62 4.14 13.57
CA VAL A 376 8.19 3.82 12.20
C VAL A 376 6.91 4.59 11.86
N LYS A 377 5.91 4.55 12.74
CA LYS A 377 4.62 5.22 12.54
C LYS A 377 4.72 6.75 12.52
N ARG A 378 5.51 7.35 13.44
CA ARG A 378 5.65 8.81 13.54
C ARG A 378 6.54 9.43 12.46
N LEU A 379 7.65 8.78 12.12
CA LEU A 379 8.65 9.32 11.19
C LEU A 379 8.36 8.95 9.73
N GLY A 380 7.55 7.93 9.48
CA GLY A 380 7.50 7.31 8.15
C GLY A 380 8.83 6.66 7.77
N ALA A 381 9.58 6.21 8.78
CA ALA A 381 10.85 5.56 8.56
C ALA A 381 10.66 4.16 7.98
N ILE A 382 11.55 3.76 7.07
CA ILE A 382 11.68 2.36 6.63
C ILE A 382 12.61 1.65 7.60
N ARG A 383 12.12 0.58 8.22
CA ARG A 383 12.85 -0.23 9.18
C ARG A 383 13.48 -1.44 8.50
N LEU A 384 14.77 -1.60 8.74
CA LEU A 384 15.56 -2.76 8.36
C LEU A 384 15.83 -3.60 9.61
N ARG A 385 15.35 -4.84 9.63
CA ARG A 385 15.46 -5.73 10.79
C ARG A 385 16.53 -6.79 10.59
N SER A 386 17.59 -6.72 11.40
CA SER A 386 18.72 -7.64 11.25
C SER A 386 18.38 -9.11 11.52
N ASP A 387 17.38 -9.41 12.34
CA ASP A 387 16.93 -10.78 12.60
C ASP A 387 16.17 -11.37 11.41
N VAL A 388 15.29 -10.59 10.77
CA VAL A 388 14.56 -10.98 9.56
C VAL A 388 15.53 -11.17 8.39
N GLU A 389 16.39 -10.18 8.13
CA GLU A 389 17.28 -10.21 6.97
C GLU A 389 18.41 -11.23 7.12
N ARG A 390 18.88 -11.49 8.35
CA ARG A 390 19.82 -12.58 8.62
C ARG A 390 19.26 -13.93 8.22
N LYS A 391 17.97 -14.19 8.46
CA LYS A 391 17.32 -15.45 8.05
C LYS A 391 17.25 -15.58 6.53
N ARG A 392 16.89 -14.50 5.83
CA ARG A 392 16.86 -14.48 4.36
C ARG A 392 18.25 -14.77 3.78
N ILE A 393 19.25 -13.99 4.20
CA ILE A 393 20.64 -14.14 3.74
C ILE A 393 21.16 -15.54 4.04
N PHE A 394 20.91 -16.06 5.25
CA PHE A 394 21.33 -17.40 5.60
C PHE A 394 20.65 -18.46 4.74
N ALA A 395 19.35 -18.34 4.48
CA ALA A 395 18.62 -19.27 3.61
C ALA A 395 19.18 -19.26 2.18
N ASP A 396 19.56 -18.09 1.66
CA ASP A 396 20.13 -17.97 0.32
C ASP A 396 21.55 -18.55 0.25
N LEU A 397 22.40 -18.28 1.25
CA LEU A 397 23.71 -18.91 1.37
C LEU A 397 23.62 -20.44 1.48
N VAL A 398 22.61 -20.97 2.18
CA VAL A 398 22.38 -22.41 2.28
C VAL A 398 21.95 -22.99 0.93
N LYS A 399 21.08 -22.31 0.18
CA LYS A 399 20.67 -22.75 -1.18
C LYS A 399 21.85 -22.77 -2.15
N GLU A 400 22.70 -21.75 -2.13
CA GLU A 400 23.88 -21.66 -2.99
C GLU A 400 24.88 -22.79 -2.69
N ASN A 401 25.13 -23.07 -1.41
CA ASN A 401 26.05 -24.14 -1.00
C ASN A 401 25.48 -25.56 -1.18
N ASN A 402 24.15 -25.74 -1.05
CA ASN A 402 23.48 -27.03 -1.20
C ASN A 402 23.09 -27.36 -2.65
N ALA A 403 23.27 -26.43 -3.60
CA ALA A 403 23.19 -26.75 -5.03
C ALA A 403 24.20 -27.84 -5.45
N GLU A 404 25.23 -28.12 -4.63
CA GLU A 404 26.17 -29.22 -4.81
C GLU A 404 25.86 -30.49 -3.98
N LYS A 405 24.95 -30.45 -2.99
CA LYS A 405 24.58 -31.63 -2.17
C LYS A 405 23.10 -31.62 -1.78
N SER A 406 22.37 -32.55 -2.39
CA SER A 406 20.97 -32.88 -2.11
C SER A 406 20.69 -33.22 -0.63
N SER A 407 19.56 -32.69 -0.16
CA SER A 407 18.72 -33.14 0.97
C SER A 407 19.29 -33.05 2.40
N THR A 408 18.82 -32.05 3.15
CA THR A 408 18.20 -32.28 4.48
C THR A 408 17.52 -30.99 4.94
N GLU A 409 16.19 -31.05 5.07
CA GLU A 409 15.41 -30.10 5.87
C GLU A 409 15.77 -30.32 7.34
N GLY A 410 16.70 -29.52 7.86
CA GLY A 410 17.09 -29.52 9.26
C GLY A 410 16.87 -28.14 9.86
N THR A 411 16.17 -28.09 11.01
CA THR A 411 16.15 -26.93 11.90
C THR A 411 17.57 -26.45 12.18
N HIS A 412 17.95 -25.31 11.58
CA HIS A 412 19.26 -24.71 11.76
C HIS A 412 19.45 -24.25 13.21
N THR A 413 20.67 -24.38 13.73
CA THR A 413 20.99 -23.94 15.09
C THR A 413 21.20 -22.43 15.13
N SER A 414 20.80 -21.76 16.22
CA SER A 414 21.07 -20.33 16.42
C SER A 414 22.56 -20.00 16.23
N THR A 415 23.46 -20.91 16.60
CA THR A 415 24.91 -20.74 16.46
C THR A 415 25.36 -20.54 15.00
N GLN A 416 24.70 -21.19 14.03
CA GLN A 416 25.02 -21.03 12.61
C GLN A 416 24.54 -19.69 12.06
N LEU A 417 23.34 -19.25 12.48
CA LEU A 417 22.77 -17.94 12.08
C LEU A 417 23.64 -16.78 12.56
N TYR A 418 24.23 -16.89 13.76
CA TYR A 418 25.07 -15.86 14.36
C TYR A 418 26.57 -16.07 14.13
N ALA A 419 26.96 -16.88 13.15
CA ALA A 419 28.36 -17.03 12.78
C ALA A 419 28.96 -15.67 12.33
N PRO A 420 30.27 -15.43 12.54
CA PRO A 420 30.90 -14.15 12.19
C PRO A 420 30.74 -13.76 10.70
N SER A 421 30.81 -14.72 9.78
CA SER A 421 30.63 -14.50 8.34
C SER A 421 29.20 -14.05 8.01
N VAL A 422 28.20 -14.73 8.54
CA VAL A 422 26.77 -14.38 8.37
C VAL A 422 26.48 -13.02 8.99
N THR A 423 27.07 -12.74 10.16
CA THR A 423 26.95 -11.41 10.81
C THR A 423 27.53 -10.31 9.92
N ARG A 424 28.73 -10.49 9.38
CA ARG A 424 29.36 -9.52 8.45
C ARG A 424 28.52 -9.30 7.20
N ALA A 425 28.03 -10.37 6.57
CA ALA A 425 27.16 -10.29 5.40
C ALA A 425 25.84 -9.56 5.71
N THR A 426 25.23 -9.84 6.87
CA THR A 426 24.01 -9.16 7.31
C THR A 426 24.24 -7.66 7.46
N TYR A 427 25.32 -7.23 8.13
CA TYR A 427 25.59 -5.80 8.32
C TYR A 427 25.94 -5.10 7.00
N ALA A 428 26.67 -5.75 6.10
CA ALA A 428 26.96 -5.21 4.77
C ALA A 428 25.67 -5.01 3.95
N TYR A 429 24.79 -6.01 3.93
CA TYR A 429 23.48 -5.90 3.28
C TYR A 429 22.64 -4.76 3.86
N LEU A 430 22.56 -4.65 5.19
CA LEU A 430 21.80 -3.59 5.85
C LEU A 430 22.36 -2.19 5.53
N GLN A 431 23.69 -2.05 5.41
CA GLN A 431 24.33 -0.80 4.99
C GLN A 431 23.97 -0.43 3.56
N GLU A 432 23.99 -1.39 2.64
CA GLU A 432 23.59 -1.19 1.24
C GLU A 432 22.12 -0.77 1.14
N GLN A 433 21.22 -1.48 1.84
CA GLN A 433 19.80 -1.12 1.84
C GLN A 433 19.56 0.24 2.49
N ALA A 434 20.25 0.56 3.59
CA ALA A 434 20.13 1.86 4.24
C ALA A 434 20.57 2.99 3.30
N ALA A 435 21.69 2.82 2.59
CA ALA A 435 22.16 3.80 1.61
C ALA A 435 21.16 4.00 0.47
N ALA A 436 20.59 2.92 -0.07
CA ALA A 436 19.59 2.99 -1.13
C ALA A 436 18.30 3.71 -0.69
N LEU A 437 17.82 3.43 0.53
CA LEU A 437 16.63 4.05 1.09
C LEU A 437 16.84 5.53 1.45
N LEU A 438 18.01 5.90 1.97
CA LEU A 438 18.38 7.29 2.23
C LEU A 438 18.44 8.10 0.93
N ASN A 439 19.01 7.54 -0.15
CA ASN A 439 19.00 8.15 -1.48
C ASN A 439 17.58 8.31 -2.04
N ALA A 440 16.67 7.40 -1.73
CA ALA A 440 15.24 7.54 -2.04
C ALA A 440 14.50 8.54 -1.12
N GLY A 441 15.21 9.19 -0.20
CA GLY A 441 14.70 10.24 0.67
C GLY A 441 13.97 9.74 1.91
N PHE A 442 14.08 8.46 2.27
CA PHE A 442 13.43 7.94 3.47
C PHE A 442 14.27 8.17 4.74
N PRO A 443 13.64 8.49 5.88
CA PRO A 443 14.21 8.15 7.18
C PRO A 443 14.38 6.63 7.27
N VAL A 444 15.51 6.17 7.80
CA VAL A 444 15.84 4.75 7.91
C VAL A 444 16.12 4.39 9.36
N ILE A 445 15.50 3.31 9.84
CA ILE A 445 15.82 2.71 11.13
C ILE A 445 16.47 1.35 10.89
N VAL A 446 17.72 1.18 11.35
CA VAL A 446 18.36 -0.14 11.37
C VAL A 446 18.18 -0.76 12.76
N ASP A 447 17.30 -1.75 12.84
CA ASP A 447 17.01 -2.52 14.05
C ASP A 447 17.97 -3.73 14.15
N ALA A 448 19.09 -3.49 14.84
CA ALA A 448 20.11 -4.48 15.15
C ALA A 448 20.75 -4.16 16.50
N THR A 449 21.62 -5.03 16.99
CA THR A 449 22.20 -4.81 18.33
C THR A 449 23.31 -3.77 18.35
N HIS A 450 24.06 -3.61 17.24
CA HIS A 450 25.16 -2.66 17.06
C HIS A 450 26.17 -2.59 18.22
N LEU A 451 26.51 -3.76 18.79
CA LEU A 451 27.32 -3.89 20.00
C LEU A 451 28.80 -3.70 19.78
N GLN A 452 29.28 -3.81 18.54
CA GLN A 452 30.68 -3.63 18.18
C GLN A 452 30.87 -2.33 17.38
N ARG A 453 31.99 -1.65 17.59
CA ARG A 453 32.26 -0.35 16.98
C ARG A 453 32.25 -0.40 15.45
N TRP A 454 32.78 -1.46 14.86
CA TRP A 454 32.77 -1.60 13.39
C TRP A 454 31.34 -1.62 12.81
N GLN A 455 30.34 -2.11 13.58
CA GLN A 455 28.95 -2.13 13.16
C GLN A 455 28.39 -0.70 13.13
N ARG A 456 28.72 0.11 14.15
CA ARG A 456 28.30 1.51 14.28
C ARG A 456 28.99 2.40 13.26
N ASN A 457 30.31 2.26 13.12
CA ASN A 457 31.12 3.04 12.19
C ASN A 457 30.65 2.86 10.75
N GLY A 458 30.33 1.63 10.32
CA GLY A 458 29.87 1.42 8.95
C GLY A 458 28.57 2.18 8.61
N PHE A 459 27.62 2.31 9.55
CA PHE A 459 26.43 3.14 9.34
C PHE A 459 26.70 4.63 9.47
N ARG A 460 27.62 5.03 10.36
CA ARG A 460 28.09 6.41 10.43
C ARG A 460 28.70 6.85 9.09
N GLU A 461 29.52 5.99 8.47
CA GLU A 461 30.13 6.23 7.15
C GLU A 461 29.06 6.36 6.05
N VAL A 462 28.05 5.49 6.04
CA VAL A 462 26.89 5.61 5.12
C VAL A 462 26.19 6.96 5.28
N ALA A 463 25.87 7.36 6.52
CA ALA A 463 25.21 8.62 6.78
C ALA A 463 26.07 9.83 6.37
N GLN A 464 27.38 9.79 6.65
CA GLN A 464 28.32 10.83 6.24
C GLN A 464 28.44 10.96 4.72
N ALA A 465 28.53 9.84 4.00
CA ALA A 465 28.62 9.83 2.54
C ALA A 465 27.38 10.43 1.85
N LEU A 466 26.22 10.34 2.50
CA LEU A 466 24.94 10.85 2.00
C LEU A 466 24.51 12.16 2.69
N GLU A 467 25.38 12.76 3.50
CA GLU A 467 25.10 13.98 4.27
C GLU A 467 23.82 13.90 5.11
N ALA A 468 23.45 12.70 5.55
CA ALA A 468 22.24 12.44 6.31
C ALA A 468 22.51 12.56 7.83
N PRO A 469 21.60 13.16 8.62
CA PRO A 469 21.69 13.13 10.08
C PRO A 469 21.76 11.71 10.62
N PHE A 470 22.68 11.46 11.55
CA PHE A 470 22.93 10.14 12.15
C PHE A 470 22.66 10.16 13.66
N THR A 471 21.89 9.19 14.14
CA THR A 471 21.62 9.02 15.58
C THR A 471 21.69 7.55 16.01
N ILE A 472 22.29 7.32 17.17
CA ILE A 472 22.34 6.03 17.86
C ILE A 472 21.27 6.01 18.96
N LEU A 473 20.23 5.20 18.79
CA LEU A 473 19.19 4.99 19.79
C LEU A 473 19.69 3.96 20.82
N HIS A 474 20.16 4.42 21.97
CA HIS A 474 20.76 3.56 23.00
C HIS A 474 19.69 3.04 23.96
N PHE A 475 19.39 1.73 23.87
CA PHE A 475 18.44 1.03 24.73
C PHE A 475 19.17 0.25 25.81
N ASN A 476 18.98 0.65 27.07
CA ASN A 476 19.56 -0.02 28.22
C ASN A 476 18.52 -0.82 29.01
N ALA A 477 18.93 -1.96 29.54
CA ALA A 477 18.21 -2.74 30.55
C ALA A 477 19.20 -3.66 31.29
N PRO A 478 19.04 -3.88 32.62
CA PRO A 478 19.84 -4.80 33.40
C PRO A 478 19.76 -6.23 32.88
N THR A 479 20.86 -6.99 32.99
CA THR A 479 20.95 -8.38 32.51
C THR A 479 19.82 -9.29 33.03
N PRO A 480 19.39 -9.25 34.31
CA PRO A 480 18.27 -10.06 34.77
C PRO A 480 16.94 -9.78 34.02
N VAL A 481 16.71 -8.51 33.65
CA VAL A 481 15.54 -8.10 32.88
C VAL A 481 15.63 -8.61 31.44
N LEU A 482 16.81 -8.50 30.82
CA LEU A 482 17.07 -9.04 29.47
C LEU A 482 16.79 -10.55 29.40
N GLU A 483 17.33 -11.31 30.35
CA GLU A 483 17.11 -12.77 30.44
C GLU A 483 15.64 -13.13 30.62
N SER A 484 14.94 -12.42 31.52
CA SER A 484 13.51 -12.63 31.76
C SER A 484 12.68 -12.39 30.50
N ARG A 485 12.91 -11.27 29.81
CA ARG A 485 12.22 -10.90 28.55
C ARG A 485 12.51 -11.89 27.41
N ILE A 486 13.71 -12.47 27.35
CA ILE A 486 14.04 -13.52 26.38
C ILE A 486 13.27 -14.81 26.69
N ARG A 487 13.25 -15.25 27.95
CA ARG A 487 12.53 -16.46 28.36
C ARG A 487 11.03 -16.36 28.10
N GLU A 488 10.44 -15.20 28.40
CA GLU A 488 9.01 -14.98 28.18
C GLU A 488 8.65 -15.04 26.69
N ARG A 489 9.43 -14.38 25.82
CA ARG A 489 9.20 -14.47 24.37
C ARG A 489 9.35 -15.89 23.82
N GLN A 490 10.33 -16.66 24.30
CA GLN A 490 10.46 -18.06 23.91
C GLN A 490 9.27 -18.92 24.32
N ARG A 491 8.62 -18.62 25.45
CA ARG A 491 7.39 -19.32 25.89
C ARG A 491 6.19 -18.95 25.04
N GLN A 492 6.06 -17.68 24.65
CA GLN A 492 4.92 -17.20 23.87
C GLN A 492 4.98 -17.66 22.41
N GLY A 493 6.17 -17.88 21.85
CA GLY A 493 6.32 -18.38 20.47
C GLY A 493 5.82 -17.41 19.38
N THR A 494 5.57 -16.15 19.75
CA THR A 494 4.88 -15.13 18.93
C THR A 494 5.81 -14.14 18.22
N ASP A 495 7.13 -14.20 18.47
CA ASP A 495 8.12 -13.27 17.89
C ASP A 495 9.20 -14.03 17.10
N ALA A 496 9.57 -13.49 15.93
CA ALA A 496 10.55 -14.06 15.00
C ALA A 496 12.01 -13.89 15.46
N SER A 497 12.26 -13.38 16.67
CA SER A 497 13.59 -13.13 17.22
C SER A 497 14.27 -14.43 17.67
N ASP A 498 15.38 -14.82 17.01
CA ASP A 498 16.15 -16.04 17.36
C ASP A 498 17.06 -15.89 18.59
N ALA A 499 16.90 -14.81 19.34
CA ALA A 499 17.78 -14.51 20.46
C ALA A 499 17.54 -15.48 21.62
N THR A 500 18.50 -16.38 21.85
CA THR A 500 18.53 -17.24 23.04
C THR A 500 19.35 -16.60 24.16
N ILE A 501 19.27 -17.17 25.37
CA ILE A 501 20.16 -16.78 26.48
C ILE A 501 21.64 -16.97 26.11
N GLU A 502 21.95 -17.98 25.29
CA GLU A 502 23.32 -18.20 24.80
C GLU A 502 23.78 -17.07 23.86
N VAL A 503 22.90 -16.61 22.96
CA VAL A 503 23.17 -15.44 22.12
C VAL A 503 23.40 -14.20 22.98
N LEU A 504 22.60 -13.96 24.02
CA LEU A 504 22.79 -12.83 24.94
C LEU A 504 24.16 -12.90 25.64
N ARG A 505 24.56 -14.08 26.14
CA ARG A 505 25.87 -14.27 26.77
C ARG A 505 27.02 -14.02 25.78
N GLN A 506 26.90 -14.48 24.55
CA GLN A 506 27.86 -14.20 23.50
C GLN A 506 27.94 -12.70 23.18
N GLN A 507 26.80 -12.00 23.14
CA GLN A 507 26.73 -10.56 22.94
C GLN A 507 27.46 -9.78 24.04
N ILE A 508 27.27 -10.16 25.32
CA ILE A 508 27.95 -9.52 26.45
C ILE A 508 29.47 -9.68 26.35
N ARG A 509 29.96 -10.86 25.95
CA ARG A 509 31.40 -11.13 25.82
C ARG A 509 32.09 -10.29 24.75
N HIS A 510 31.38 -9.91 23.70
CA HIS A 510 31.92 -9.17 22.55
C HIS A 510 31.44 -7.72 22.49
N TYR A 511 30.87 -7.21 23.58
CA TYR A 511 30.37 -5.86 23.66
C TYR A 511 31.51 -4.83 23.71
N GLU A 512 31.45 -3.84 22.84
CA GLU A 512 32.32 -2.68 22.84
C GLU A 512 31.48 -1.45 23.22
N PRO A 513 31.72 -0.85 24.40
CA PRO A 513 30.99 0.33 24.86
C PRO A 513 31.00 1.50 23.86
N LEU A 514 30.00 2.38 23.99
CA LEU A 514 29.99 3.65 23.29
C LEU A 514 31.18 4.49 23.74
N GLN A 515 31.87 5.11 22.79
CA GLN A 515 33.03 5.96 23.04
C GLN A 515 32.67 7.45 22.97
N ASP A 516 33.56 8.31 23.46
CA ASP A 516 33.35 9.76 23.58
C ASP A 516 32.95 10.42 22.25
N ASP A 517 33.53 9.97 21.12
CA ASP A 517 33.21 10.47 19.78
C ASP A 517 31.85 10.00 19.25
N GLU A 518 31.15 9.14 19.98
CA GLU A 518 29.82 8.64 19.64
C GLU A 518 28.72 9.31 20.47
N LEU A 519 29.05 9.83 21.66
CA LEU A 519 28.08 10.35 22.62
C LEU A 519 27.24 11.50 22.06
N SER A 520 27.82 12.35 21.22
CA SER A 520 27.08 13.45 20.56
C SER A 520 25.99 12.94 19.62
N SER A 521 26.13 11.73 19.07
CA SER A 521 25.14 11.06 18.21
C SER A 521 24.15 10.19 18.99
N VAL A 522 24.29 10.06 20.32
CA VAL A 522 23.44 9.15 21.11
C VAL A 522 22.14 9.84 21.52
N PHE A 523 21.06 9.07 21.46
CA PHE A 523 19.80 9.36 22.13
C PHE A 523 19.52 8.20 23.11
N GLU A 524 19.54 8.49 24.40
CA GLU A 524 19.30 7.47 25.43
C GLU A 524 17.81 7.16 25.58
N PHE A 525 17.49 5.87 25.67
CA PHE A 525 16.14 5.40 25.91
C PHE A 525 16.12 4.37 27.05
N ASP A 526 15.45 4.74 28.13
CA ASP A 526 15.24 3.88 29.30
C ASP A 526 13.99 3.01 29.10
N THR A 527 14.21 1.71 28.86
CA THR A 527 13.12 0.75 28.58
C THR A 527 12.38 0.24 29.81
N GLU A 528 12.80 0.64 31.02
CA GLU A 528 12.04 0.34 32.24
C GLU A 528 11.04 1.44 32.54
N LYS A 529 11.42 2.69 32.31
CA LYS A 529 10.57 3.85 32.60
C LYS A 529 9.52 4.15 31.53
N SER A 530 9.75 3.70 30.30
CA SER A 530 8.88 4.01 29.15
C SER A 530 8.26 2.73 28.59
N GLN A 531 7.00 2.45 28.94
CA GLN A 531 6.25 1.32 28.38
C GLN A 531 5.28 1.80 27.29
N PRO A 532 5.06 1.04 26.20
CA PRO A 532 4.08 1.39 25.17
C PRO A 532 2.64 1.59 25.69
N SER A 533 2.33 1.01 26.86
CA SER A 533 1.05 1.17 27.55
C SER A 533 0.91 2.49 28.32
N ASP A 534 1.98 3.29 28.43
CA ASP A 534 1.95 4.58 29.13
C ASP A 534 1.20 5.64 28.28
N PRO A 535 0.23 6.38 28.87
CA PRO A 535 -0.47 7.47 28.19
C PRO A 535 0.45 8.54 27.57
N HIS A 536 1.63 8.75 28.13
CA HIS A 536 2.61 9.73 27.66
C HIS A 536 3.75 9.12 26.83
N TYR A 537 3.64 7.84 26.46
CA TYR A 537 4.66 7.12 25.71
C TYR A 537 5.03 7.79 24.38
N SER A 538 4.04 8.43 23.73
CA SER A 538 4.29 9.17 22.50
C SER A 538 5.29 10.31 22.71
N ALA A 539 5.21 11.06 23.81
CA ALA A 539 6.05 12.22 24.10
C ALA A 539 7.53 11.88 24.32
N VAL A 540 7.85 10.61 24.64
CA VAL A 540 9.23 10.14 24.85
C VAL A 540 10.11 10.38 23.62
N TRP A 541 9.51 10.42 22.43
CA TRP A 541 10.24 10.66 21.18
C TRP A 541 10.33 12.14 20.79
N ASP A 542 9.65 13.05 21.48
CA ASP A 542 9.56 14.45 21.04
C ASP A 542 10.94 15.12 21.02
N GLY A 543 11.81 14.82 22.00
CA GLY A 543 13.19 15.29 22.00
C GLY A 543 14.01 14.79 20.81
N LEU A 544 13.79 13.55 20.37
CA LEU A 544 14.42 13.00 19.16
C LEU A 544 13.87 13.70 17.92
N LEU A 545 12.54 13.88 17.83
CA LEU A 545 11.91 14.52 16.68
C LEU A 545 12.32 15.98 16.52
N SER A 546 12.41 16.74 17.62
CA SER A 546 12.93 18.11 17.60
C SER A 546 14.38 18.18 17.16
N ARG A 547 15.19 17.17 17.46
CA ARG A 547 16.58 17.07 17.00
C ARG A 547 16.68 16.76 15.50
N LEU A 548 15.70 16.07 14.94
CA LEU A 548 15.67 15.66 13.52
C LEU A 548 14.95 16.67 12.60
N ALA A 549 14.11 17.55 13.17
CA ALA A 549 13.35 18.58 12.45
C ALA A 549 14.26 19.69 11.91
#